data_AF-A0A931L6B7-F1
#
_entry.id   AF-A0A931L6B7-F1
#
_cell.length_a   1.000
_cell.length_b   1.000
_cell.length_c   1.000
_cell.angle_alpha   90.00
_cell.angle_beta   90.00
_cell.angle_gamma   90.00
#
_symmetry.space_group_name_H-M   'P 1'
#
loop_
_entity.id
_entity.type
_entity.pdbx_description
1 polymer ?
#
loop_
_entity_poly.entity_id
_entity_poly.type
_entity_poly.pdbx_seq_one_letter_code
_entity_poly.pdbx_strand_id
1 'polypeptide(L)'
;MRVDYTELAKVIAALTEGESDAVALMATLACEVHHADERFDWTGFYRVVAPGLMKIGPYQGGHGCLVIPFSRGVCGAAARTGEVQIVPDVEAFDDHIACSSSTRSEIVLPVRDGQGRLIGVFDIDSDQPDAFDAADAAGLGDILAAVFGKTAGTPPAGEYLGQDEGAVKV
;
A
#
# COMPACT_ATOMS: atom_id res chain seq x y z
N MET A 1 -14.76 -7.80 12.40
CA MET A 1 -13.73 -8.69 12.96
C MET A 1 -12.40 -7.96 12.87
N ARG A 2 -11.55 -8.05 13.91
CA ARG A 2 -10.21 -7.44 13.89
C ARG A 2 -9.21 -8.43 13.29
N VAL A 3 -8.29 -7.95 12.49
CA VAL A 3 -7.28 -8.77 11.80
C VAL A 3 -6.34 -9.49 12.77
N ASP A 4 -5.99 -10.73 12.45
CA ASP A 4 -4.82 -11.43 12.99
C ASP A 4 -3.70 -11.38 11.95
N TYR A 5 -2.71 -10.52 12.19
CA TYR A 5 -1.59 -10.33 11.26
C TYR A 5 -0.73 -11.58 11.09
N THR A 6 -0.68 -12.48 12.07
CA THR A 6 0.10 -13.72 11.96
C THR A 6 -0.54 -14.66 10.95
N GLU A 7 -1.86 -14.82 11.01
CA GLU A 7 -2.59 -15.64 10.05
C GLU A 7 -2.65 -14.98 8.67
N LEU A 8 -2.89 -13.66 8.61
CA LEU A 8 -2.88 -12.92 7.35
C LEU A 8 -1.53 -13.03 6.63
N ALA A 9 -0.41 -12.92 7.37
CA ALA A 9 0.92 -13.07 6.79
C ALA A 9 1.14 -14.46 6.17
N LYS A 10 0.61 -15.54 6.79
CA LYS A 10 0.70 -16.90 6.23
C LYS A 10 -0.10 -17.03 4.93
N VAL A 11 -1.33 -16.49 4.91
CA VAL A 11 -2.19 -16.50 3.72
C VAL A 11 -1.52 -15.76 2.57
N ILE A 12 -1.06 -14.53 2.82
CA ILE A 12 -0.38 -13.72 1.79
C ILE A 12 0.90 -14.40 1.32
N ALA A 13 1.71 -14.97 2.22
CA ALA A 13 2.93 -15.66 1.85
C ALA A 13 2.66 -16.86 0.92
N ALA A 14 1.59 -17.61 1.15
CA ALA A 14 1.20 -18.72 0.29
C ALA A 14 0.68 -18.24 -1.08
N LEU A 15 -0.13 -17.18 -1.11
CA LEU A 15 -0.70 -16.63 -2.35
C LEU A 15 0.34 -15.95 -3.25
N THR A 16 1.43 -15.45 -2.65
CA THR A 16 2.48 -14.70 -3.36
C THR A 16 3.75 -15.53 -3.61
N GLU A 17 3.73 -16.83 -3.28
CA GLU A 17 4.90 -17.69 -3.44
C GLU A 17 5.33 -17.78 -4.91
N GLY A 18 6.59 -17.41 -5.18
CA GLY A 18 7.17 -17.47 -6.53
C GLY A 18 6.75 -16.34 -7.47
N GLU A 19 5.86 -15.45 -7.05
CA GLU A 19 5.46 -14.28 -7.84
C GLU A 19 6.46 -13.12 -7.66
N SER A 20 6.69 -12.38 -8.73
CA SER A 20 7.61 -11.24 -8.78
C SER A 20 7.04 -10.00 -9.47
N ASP A 21 5.91 -10.11 -10.16
CA ASP A 21 5.21 -8.96 -10.73
C ASP A 21 4.62 -8.08 -9.62
N ALA A 22 5.11 -6.85 -9.56
CA ALA A 22 4.73 -5.92 -8.50
C ALA A 22 3.23 -5.58 -8.50
N VAL A 23 2.59 -5.54 -9.67
CA VAL A 23 1.16 -5.21 -9.77
C VAL A 23 0.31 -6.37 -9.28
N ALA A 24 0.64 -7.60 -9.65
CA ALA A 24 -0.01 -8.81 -9.13
C ALA A 24 0.10 -8.90 -7.60
N LEU A 25 1.30 -8.69 -7.06
CA LEU A 25 1.53 -8.66 -5.61
C LEU A 25 0.69 -7.58 -4.93
N MET A 26 0.73 -6.34 -5.43
CA MET A 26 -0.09 -5.25 -4.88
C MET A 26 -1.58 -5.56 -4.93
N ALA A 27 -2.08 -6.13 -6.03
CA ALA A 27 -3.49 -6.48 -6.17
C ALA A 27 -3.92 -7.54 -5.14
N THR A 28 -3.11 -8.59 -4.97
CA THR A 28 -3.36 -9.64 -3.98
C THR A 28 -3.33 -9.07 -2.56
N LEU A 29 -2.32 -8.28 -2.21
CA LEU A 29 -2.23 -7.68 -0.86
C LEU A 29 -3.39 -6.73 -0.58
N ALA A 30 -3.76 -5.87 -1.53
CA ALA A 30 -4.89 -4.97 -1.36
C ALA A 30 -6.19 -5.77 -1.10
N CYS A 31 -6.41 -6.87 -1.82
CA CYS A 31 -7.56 -7.75 -1.62
C CYS A 31 -7.57 -8.40 -0.23
N GLU A 32 -6.48 -9.08 0.14
CA GLU A 32 -6.43 -9.86 1.39
C GLU A 32 -6.44 -8.96 2.62
N VAL A 33 -5.72 -7.84 2.59
CA VAL A 33 -5.68 -6.89 3.71
C VAL A 33 -7.04 -6.24 3.90
N HIS A 34 -7.69 -5.76 2.83
CA HIS A 34 -8.98 -5.09 2.92
C HIS A 34 -10.05 -5.95 3.60
N HIS A 35 -10.12 -7.23 3.24
CA HIS A 35 -11.12 -8.14 3.80
C HIS A 35 -10.74 -8.71 5.18
N ALA A 36 -9.53 -8.44 5.67
CA ALA A 36 -9.07 -8.98 6.95
C ALA A 36 -9.57 -8.21 8.17
N ASP A 37 -9.99 -6.95 8.01
CA ASP A 37 -10.47 -6.11 9.10
C ASP A 37 -11.64 -5.21 8.65
N GLU A 38 -12.71 -5.18 9.45
CA GLU A 38 -13.88 -4.34 9.17
C GLU A 38 -13.60 -2.83 9.31
N ARG A 39 -12.49 -2.45 9.96
CA ARG A 39 -12.08 -1.03 10.06
C ARG A 39 -11.60 -0.46 8.72
N PHE A 40 -11.20 -1.30 7.76
CA PHE A 40 -10.52 -0.85 6.55
C PHE A 40 -11.54 -0.47 5.47
N ASP A 41 -11.85 0.82 5.35
CA ASP A 41 -12.84 1.35 4.39
C ASP A 41 -12.25 1.48 2.97
N TRP A 42 -10.97 1.84 2.90
CA TRP A 42 -10.19 1.85 1.66
C TRP A 42 -8.83 1.21 1.92
N THR A 43 -8.28 0.48 0.96
CA THR A 43 -7.00 -0.20 1.10
C THR A 43 -6.32 -0.31 -0.25
N GLY A 44 -5.11 0.23 -0.40
CA GLY A 44 -4.47 0.21 -1.70
C GLY A 44 -3.07 0.77 -1.74
N PHE A 45 -2.57 0.88 -2.97
CA PHE A 45 -1.22 1.33 -3.23
C PHE A 45 -1.21 2.62 -4.05
N TYR A 46 -0.26 3.49 -3.75
CA TYR A 46 0.14 4.59 -4.62
C TYR A 46 1.58 4.35 -5.07
N ARG A 47 1.77 4.12 -6.37
CA ARG A 47 3.05 3.72 -6.96
C ARG A 47 3.87 4.95 -7.32
N VAL A 48 5.15 4.95 -6.99
CA VAL A 48 6.10 5.96 -7.48
C VAL A 48 6.29 5.74 -8.98
N VAL A 49 5.88 6.73 -9.78
CA VAL A 49 5.98 6.66 -11.26
C VAL A 49 6.96 7.66 -11.84
N ALA A 50 7.35 8.66 -11.06
CA ALA A 50 8.36 9.65 -11.40
C ALA A 50 8.90 10.28 -10.09
N PRO A 51 10.05 10.97 -10.13
CA PRO A 51 10.56 11.69 -8.96
C PRO A 51 9.50 12.62 -8.35
N GLY A 52 9.18 12.41 -7.08
CA GLY A 52 8.21 13.22 -6.35
C GLY A 52 6.75 13.03 -6.77
N LEU A 53 6.42 11.98 -7.53
CA LEU A 53 5.07 11.75 -8.04
C LEU A 53 4.62 10.30 -7.89
N MET A 54 3.44 10.13 -7.31
CA MET A 54 2.75 8.85 -7.22
C MET A 54 1.47 8.84 -8.05
N LYS A 55 1.12 7.66 -8.55
CA LYS A 55 -0.18 7.38 -9.17
C LYS A 55 -0.82 6.18 -8.50
N ILE A 56 -2.15 6.15 -8.49
CA ILE A 56 -2.90 5.03 -7.94
C ILE A 56 -2.46 3.70 -8.57
N GLY A 57 -2.28 2.70 -7.72
CA GLY A 57 -2.01 1.31 -8.05
C GLY A 57 -3.27 0.46 -7.80
N PRO A 58 -3.12 -0.86 -7.59
CA PRO A 58 -4.23 -1.71 -7.14
C PRO A 58 -4.78 -1.27 -5.79
N TYR A 59 -6.10 -1.35 -5.62
CA TYR A 59 -6.81 -0.97 -4.39
C TYR A 59 -8.16 -1.69 -4.27
N GLN A 60 -8.76 -1.61 -3.08
CA GLN A 60 -10.13 -2.00 -2.75
C GLN A 60 -10.84 -0.81 -2.09
N GLY A 61 -12.15 -0.69 -2.29
CA GLY A 61 -12.98 0.40 -1.78
C GLY A 61 -13.42 1.41 -2.85
N GLY A 62 -13.81 2.61 -2.39
CA GLY A 62 -14.22 3.72 -3.27
C GLY A 62 -13.11 4.24 -4.20
N HIS A 63 -13.46 5.16 -5.11
CA HIS A 63 -12.47 5.75 -6.03
C HIS A 63 -11.42 6.58 -5.28
N GLY A 64 -10.16 6.14 -5.30
CA GLY A 64 -9.03 6.91 -4.78
C GLY A 64 -8.58 8.02 -5.74
N CYS A 65 -7.75 8.94 -5.24
CA CYS A 65 -7.14 9.98 -6.07
C CYS A 65 -6.24 9.36 -7.14
N LEU A 66 -6.29 9.80 -8.40
CA LEU A 66 -5.46 9.17 -9.44
C LEU A 66 -3.97 9.53 -9.33
N VAL A 67 -3.66 10.69 -8.76
CA VAL A 67 -2.32 11.28 -8.70
C VAL A 67 -2.12 11.94 -7.35
N ILE A 68 -1.01 11.61 -6.69
CA ILE A 68 -0.59 12.25 -5.43
C ILE A 68 0.86 12.70 -5.58
N PRO A 69 1.16 14.01 -5.51
CA PRO A 69 2.53 14.48 -5.44
C PRO A 69 3.11 14.18 -4.06
N PHE A 70 4.41 13.93 -4.00
CA PHE A 70 5.09 13.69 -2.72
C PHE A 70 4.92 14.85 -1.76
N SER A 71 4.67 16.08 -2.21
CA SER A 71 4.57 17.29 -1.38
C SER A 71 3.24 17.46 -0.63
N ARG A 72 2.29 16.53 -0.75
CA ARG A 72 0.93 16.72 -0.23
C ARG A 72 0.40 15.44 0.43
N GLY A 73 -0.49 15.61 1.42
CA GLY A 73 -1.20 14.50 2.06
C GLY A 73 -0.32 13.59 2.90
N VAL A 74 -0.98 12.67 3.60
CA VAL A 74 -0.36 11.66 4.45
C VAL A 74 0.44 10.68 3.60
N CYS A 75 -0.12 10.22 2.47
CA CYS A 75 0.59 9.49 1.43
C CYS A 75 1.93 10.15 1.01
N GLY A 76 1.92 11.45 0.72
CA GLY A 76 3.13 12.18 0.39
C GLY A 76 4.10 12.30 1.57
N ALA A 77 3.59 12.48 2.80
CA ALA A 77 4.42 12.50 3.99
C ALA A 77 5.17 11.18 4.20
N ALA A 78 4.51 10.04 4.06
CA ALA A 78 5.13 8.71 4.12
C ALA A 78 6.22 8.55 3.04
N ALA A 79 5.93 8.98 1.81
CA ALA A 79 6.88 8.90 0.70
C ALA A 79 8.13 9.79 0.90
N ARG A 80 7.98 10.98 1.50
CA ARG A 80 9.09 11.91 1.77
C ARG A 80 9.94 11.49 2.95
N THR A 81 9.32 11.09 4.06
CA THR A 81 10.00 10.72 5.29
C THR A 81 10.58 9.32 5.21
N GLY A 82 9.94 8.43 4.44
CA GLY A 82 10.25 7.01 4.46
C GLY A 82 9.82 6.34 5.76
N GLU A 83 8.91 6.96 6.52
CA GLU A 83 8.41 6.52 7.82
C GLU A 83 6.91 6.24 7.75
N VAL A 84 6.43 5.32 8.60
CA VAL A 84 5.00 5.05 8.75
C VAL A 84 4.30 6.29 9.28
N GLN A 85 3.15 6.63 8.69
CA GLN A 85 2.27 7.67 9.17
C GLN A 85 1.04 7.02 9.78
N ILE A 86 0.75 7.29 11.05
CA ILE A 86 -0.53 6.92 11.68
C ILE A 86 -1.23 8.22 12.04
N VAL A 87 -2.38 8.46 11.41
CA VAL A 87 -3.14 9.71 11.55
C VAL A 87 -4.48 9.39 12.19
N PRO A 88 -4.67 9.68 13.50
CA PRO A 88 -5.89 9.33 14.21
C PRO A 88 -7.09 10.21 13.83
N ASP A 89 -6.83 11.40 13.29
CA ASP A 89 -7.84 12.32 12.75
C ASP A 89 -7.29 13.03 11.51
N VAL A 90 -7.80 12.66 10.34
CA VAL A 90 -7.36 13.25 9.07
C VAL A 90 -7.80 14.72 8.90
N GLU A 91 -8.85 15.16 9.59
CA GLU A 91 -9.30 16.55 9.54
C GLU A 91 -8.33 17.49 10.28
N ALA A 92 -7.57 16.96 11.22
CA ALA A 92 -6.55 17.70 11.97
C ALA A 92 -5.18 17.76 11.25
N PHE A 93 -5.05 17.10 10.10
CA PHE A 93 -3.79 17.05 9.36
C PHE A 93 -3.72 18.22 8.34
N ASP A 94 -2.84 19.19 8.60
CA ASP A 94 -2.78 20.49 7.88
C ASP A 94 -2.70 20.39 6.34
N ASP A 95 -2.07 19.34 5.82
CA ASP A 95 -1.87 19.11 4.38
C ASP A 95 -2.74 17.98 3.80
N HIS A 96 -3.83 17.62 4.48
CA HIS A 96 -4.68 16.48 4.10
C HIS A 96 -5.24 16.66 2.68
N ILE A 97 -5.12 15.60 1.88
CA ILE A 97 -5.82 15.49 0.60
C ILE A 97 -6.97 14.52 0.82
N ALA A 98 -8.16 15.05 1.11
CA ALA A 98 -9.34 14.22 1.22
C ALA A 98 -9.71 13.64 -0.17
N CYS A 99 -9.53 12.33 -0.35
CA CYS A 99 -10.05 11.61 -1.52
C CYS A 99 -11.48 11.09 -1.27
N SER A 100 -11.81 10.77 -0.01
CA SER A 100 -13.17 10.43 0.45
C SER A 100 -13.58 11.33 1.61
N SER A 101 -14.88 11.65 1.69
CA SER A 101 -15.46 12.34 2.85
C SER A 101 -15.77 11.40 4.02
N SER A 102 -15.72 10.07 3.81
CA SER A 102 -15.92 9.08 4.88
C SER A 102 -14.69 8.94 5.78
N THR A 103 -13.48 9.15 5.23
CA THR A 103 -12.21 8.94 5.95
C THR A 103 -12.13 9.79 7.21
N ARG A 104 -11.88 9.13 8.34
CA ARG A 104 -11.69 9.74 9.66
C ARG A 104 -10.28 9.49 10.20
N SER A 105 -9.66 8.36 9.89
CA SER A 105 -8.26 8.06 10.22
C SER A 105 -7.57 7.32 9.08
N GLU A 106 -6.25 7.38 9.03
CA GLU A 106 -5.44 6.87 7.91
C GLU A 106 -4.13 6.26 8.47
N ILE A 107 -3.69 5.14 7.91
CA ILE A 107 -2.33 4.63 8.08
C ILE A 107 -1.66 4.46 6.72
N VAL A 108 -0.45 4.99 6.60
CA VAL A 108 0.35 4.89 5.38
C VAL A 108 1.73 4.32 5.68
N LEU A 109 2.11 3.27 4.95
CA LEU A 109 3.40 2.60 5.05
C LEU A 109 4.21 2.77 3.76
N PRO A 110 5.51 3.10 3.82
CA PRO A 110 6.38 3.10 2.65
C PRO A 110 6.63 1.66 2.15
N VAL A 111 6.53 1.45 0.84
CA VAL A 111 6.79 0.15 0.20
C VAL A 111 8.13 0.21 -0.53
N ARG A 112 9.03 -0.72 -0.18
CA ARG A 112 10.37 -0.80 -0.76
C ARG A 112 10.59 -2.13 -1.46
N ASP A 113 11.31 -2.10 -2.57
CA ASP A 113 11.77 -3.31 -3.26
C ASP A 113 12.97 -3.96 -2.55
N GLY A 114 13.44 -5.10 -3.06
CA GLY A 114 14.61 -5.81 -2.51
C GLY A 114 15.94 -5.04 -2.58
N GLN A 115 15.99 -3.90 -3.27
CA GLN A 115 17.13 -2.98 -3.28
C GLN A 115 16.97 -1.81 -2.31
N GLY A 116 15.86 -1.76 -1.56
CA GLY A 116 15.52 -0.69 -0.62
C GLY A 116 14.96 0.57 -1.29
N ARG A 117 14.71 0.55 -2.60
CA ARG A 117 14.16 1.70 -3.33
C ARG A 117 12.67 1.83 -3.03
N LEU A 118 12.21 3.06 -2.79
CA LEU A 118 10.79 3.34 -2.60
C LEU A 118 10.04 3.15 -3.93
N ILE A 119 9.16 2.15 -4.00
CA ILE A 119 8.36 1.84 -5.19
C ILE A 119 6.91 2.33 -5.06
N GLY A 120 6.50 2.70 -3.85
CA GLY A 120 5.17 3.22 -3.56
C GLY A 120 4.94 3.42 -2.07
N VAL A 121 3.70 3.73 -1.73
CA VAL A 121 3.16 3.63 -0.38
C VAL A 121 1.96 2.71 -0.38
N PHE A 122 1.74 2.04 0.74
CA PHE A 122 0.54 1.26 1.04
C PHE A 122 -0.30 2.06 2.02
N ASP A 123 -1.56 2.26 1.68
CA ASP A 123 -2.44 3.23 2.31
C ASP A 123 -3.76 2.54 2.69
N ILE A 124 -4.22 2.81 3.90
CA ILE A 124 -5.48 2.30 4.45
C ILE A 124 -6.22 3.43 5.14
N ASP A 125 -7.44 3.69 4.66
CA ASP A 125 -8.38 4.60 5.29
C ASP A 125 -9.36 3.84 6.18
N SER A 126 -9.84 4.51 7.23
CA SER A 126 -10.98 4.07 8.03
C SER A 126 -12.02 5.17 8.14
N ASP A 127 -13.29 4.79 8.12
CA ASP A 127 -14.42 5.66 8.49
C ASP A 127 -14.56 5.85 10.02
N GLN A 128 -13.70 5.19 10.80
CA GLN A 128 -13.60 5.33 12.24
C GLN A 128 -12.42 6.24 12.62
N PRO A 129 -12.57 7.12 13.62
CA PRO A 129 -11.45 7.89 14.15
C PRO A 129 -10.52 6.98 14.95
N ASP A 130 -9.22 7.32 14.98
CA ASP A 130 -8.18 6.62 15.74
C ASP A 130 -8.19 5.11 15.52
N ALA A 131 -8.43 4.68 14.26
CA ALA A 131 -8.64 3.28 13.97
C ALA A 131 -7.35 2.47 14.09
N PHE A 132 -6.18 3.05 13.81
CA PHE A 132 -4.92 2.33 13.62
C PHE A 132 -3.94 2.55 14.78
N ASP A 133 -3.15 1.52 15.09
CA ASP A 133 -2.14 1.59 16.14
C ASP A 133 -0.76 1.03 15.71
N ALA A 134 0.17 0.99 16.66
CA ALA A 134 1.52 0.50 16.42
C ALA A 134 1.57 -1.01 16.07
N ALA A 135 0.58 -1.81 16.50
CA ALA A 135 0.51 -3.21 16.15
C ALA A 135 0.05 -3.37 14.69
N ASP A 136 -0.87 -2.52 14.22
CA ASP A 136 -1.24 -2.45 12.80
C ASP A 136 -0.02 -2.08 11.93
N ALA A 137 0.74 -1.05 12.33
CA ALA A 137 1.96 -0.66 11.62
C ALA A 137 3.02 -1.76 11.57
N ALA A 138 3.25 -2.46 12.68
CA ALA A 138 4.22 -3.56 12.74
C ALA A 138 3.79 -4.74 11.85
N GLY A 139 2.55 -5.21 12.00
CA GLY A 139 2.04 -6.38 11.26
C GLY A 139 1.98 -6.13 9.75
N LEU A 140 1.48 -4.98 9.32
CA LEU A 140 1.45 -4.60 7.91
C LEU A 140 2.87 -4.38 7.36
N GLY A 141 3.75 -3.74 8.13
CA GLY A 141 5.14 -3.51 7.76
C GLY A 141 5.89 -4.82 7.50
N ASP A 142 5.73 -5.81 8.38
CA ASP A 142 6.35 -7.13 8.23
C ASP A 142 5.85 -7.87 6.98
N ILE A 143 4.54 -7.80 6.70
CA ILE A 143 3.93 -8.39 5.49
C ILE A 143 4.51 -7.73 4.23
N LEU A 144 4.54 -6.40 4.17
CA LEU A 144 5.07 -5.66 3.02
C LEU A 144 6.55 -5.98 2.79
N ALA A 145 7.35 -6.04 3.85
CA ALA A 145 8.77 -6.38 3.76
C ALA A 145 8.97 -7.82 3.28
N ALA A 146 8.18 -8.77 3.75
CA ALA A 146 8.28 -10.17 3.35
C ALA A 146 7.93 -10.41 1.88
N VAL A 147 6.99 -9.63 1.33
CA VAL A 147 6.52 -9.72 -0.05
C VAL A 147 7.43 -8.93 -1.00
N PHE A 148 7.62 -7.63 -0.75
CA PHE A 148 8.33 -6.74 -1.68
C PHE A 148 9.85 -6.72 -1.46
N GLY A 149 10.35 -7.13 -0.29
CA GLY A 149 11.79 -7.25 -0.03
C GLY A 149 12.48 -8.33 -0.88
N LYS A 150 11.71 -9.16 -1.58
CA LYS A 150 12.21 -10.21 -2.48
C LYS A 150 12.11 -9.84 -3.96
N THR A 151 11.42 -8.76 -4.31
CA THR A 151 11.23 -8.39 -5.71
C THR A 151 12.52 -7.81 -6.28
N ALA A 152 12.86 -8.24 -7.50
CA ALA A 152 13.88 -7.56 -8.28
C ALA A 152 13.42 -6.11 -8.50
N GLY A 153 14.34 -5.16 -8.41
CA GLY A 153 13.97 -3.75 -8.47
C GLY A 153 13.11 -3.46 -9.69
N THR A 154 11.88 -2.99 -9.47
CA THR A 154 10.97 -2.64 -10.56
C THR A 154 11.62 -1.54 -11.41
N PRO A 155 11.80 -1.74 -12.73
CA PRO A 155 12.28 -0.68 -13.58
C PRO A 155 11.27 0.49 -13.56
N PRO A 156 11.73 1.75 -13.70
CA PRO A 156 10.82 2.88 -13.77
C PRO A 156 9.77 2.68 -14.88
N ALA A 157 8.58 3.23 -14.68
CA ALA A 157 7.49 3.17 -15.64
C ALA A 157 7.96 3.68 -17.02
N GLY A 158 8.22 2.75 -17.95
CA GLY A 158 8.78 3.06 -19.27
C GLY A 158 9.66 1.96 -19.89
N GLU A 159 10.13 0.98 -19.11
CA GLU A 159 11.04 -0.08 -19.59
C GLU A 159 10.38 -1.46 -19.83
N TYR A 160 9.05 -1.58 -19.70
CA TYR A 160 8.29 -2.82 -19.93
C TYR A 160 8.06 -3.14 -21.42
N LEU A 161 9.11 -3.16 -22.23
CA LEU A 161 9.03 -3.68 -23.59
C LEU A 161 9.98 -4.87 -23.75
N GLY A 162 9.42 -6.07 -23.54
CA GLY A 162 9.94 -7.30 -24.11
C GLY A 162 10.42 -8.33 -23.09
N GLN A 163 9.49 -9.09 -22.49
CA GLN A 163 9.76 -10.48 -22.06
C GLN A 163 8.55 -11.36 -22.35
N ASP A 164 8.84 -12.54 -22.90
CA ASP A 164 7.93 -13.53 -23.48
C ASP A 164 6.81 -14.02 -22.54
N GLU A 165 5.59 -14.12 -23.09
CA GLU A 165 4.40 -14.66 -22.42
C GLU A 165 4.47 -16.20 -22.31
N GLY A 166 5.08 -16.68 -21.23
CA GLY A 166 4.86 -18.04 -20.75
C GLY A 166 3.51 -18.13 -20.06
N ALA A 167 2.50 -18.70 -20.72
CA ALA A 167 1.15 -18.84 -20.18
C ALA A 167 1.12 -19.58 -18.83
N VAL A 168 0.64 -18.90 -17.79
CA VAL A 168 0.27 -19.53 -16.50
C VAL A 168 -1.18 -19.99 -16.60
N LYS A 169 -1.41 -21.28 -16.37
CA LYS A 169 -2.75 -21.87 -16.24
C LYS A 169 -3.24 -21.64 -14.81
N VAL A 170 -4.46 -21.09 -14.70
CA VAL A 170 -5.28 -21.05 -13.49
C VAL A 170 -5.66 -22.46 -13.00
#